data_AF-A0A3N5MZ35-F1
#
_entry.id   AF-A0A3N5MZ35-F1
#
_cell.length_a   1.000
_cell.length_b   1.000
_cell.length_c   1.000
_cell.angle_alpha   90.00
_cell.angle_beta   90.00
_cell.angle_gamma   90.00
#
_symmetry.space_group_name_H-M   'P 1'
#
loop_
_entity.id
_entity.type
_entity.pdbx_description
1 polymer ?
#
loop_
_entity_poly.entity_id
_entity_poly.type
_entity_poly.pdbx_seq_one_letter_code
_entity_poly.pdbx_strand_id
1 'polypeptide(L)'
;MANQFGHGFITNIMLIAKHFGLPPEQAWFGAGDHVDGLVLPEKFRGTEVEELTTLLRKKVLWHQPGSMDKEDARDVVFTLNRLVVAIDRELGIADADTGEYK
;
A
#
# COMPACT_ATOMS: atom_id res chain seq x y z
N MET A 1 -11.16 18.62 10.39
CA MET A 1 -11.15 18.79 8.92
C MET A 1 -11.70 17.50 8.32
N ALA A 2 -12.56 17.58 7.31
CA ALA A 2 -12.94 16.39 6.56
C ALA A 2 -11.67 15.79 5.94
N ASN A 3 -11.51 14.46 6.01
CA ASN A 3 -10.33 13.83 5.46
C ASN A 3 -10.42 13.83 3.92
N GLN A 4 -9.86 14.87 3.31
CA GLN A 4 -9.89 15.12 1.86
C GLN A 4 -9.25 13.98 1.05
N PHE A 5 -8.36 13.21 1.66
CA PHE A 5 -7.55 12.18 1.01
C PHE A 5 -7.80 10.78 1.58
N GLY A 6 -8.93 10.57 2.28
CA GLY A 6 -9.36 9.29 2.82
C GLY A 6 -8.73 8.93 4.16
N HIS A 7 -9.49 8.23 5.01
CA HIS A 7 -9.06 7.79 6.35
C HIS A 7 -9.35 6.30 6.55
N GLY A 8 -8.38 5.56 7.06
CA GLY A 8 -8.56 4.18 7.51
C GLY A 8 -7.47 3.26 7.01
N PHE A 9 -7.58 1.97 7.35
CA PHE A 9 -6.56 1.00 6.95
C PHE A 9 -6.79 0.51 5.52
N ILE A 10 -7.84 -0.29 5.32
CA ILE A 10 -8.19 -0.87 4.02
C ILE A 10 -8.53 0.23 2.99
N THR A 11 -9.25 1.27 3.42
CA THR A 11 -9.61 2.39 2.55
C THR A 11 -8.38 3.03 1.93
N ASN A 12 -7.35 3.34 2.72
CA ASN A 12 -6.17 4.01 2.21
C ASN A 12 -5.22 3.06 1.48
N ILE A 13 -5.17 1.78 1.85
CA ILE A 13 -4.49 0.75 1.03
C ILE A 13 -5.10 0.71 -0.38
N MET A 14 -6.44 0.72 -0.49
CA MET A 14 -7.13 0.73 -1.78
C MET A 14 -6.87 2.02 -2.57
N LEU A 15 -6.87 3.18 -1.91
CA LEU A 15 -6.58 4.45 -2.58
C LEU A 15 -5.13 4.51 -3.10
N ILE A 16 -4.16 4.04 -2.31
CA ILE A 16 -2.77 3.90 -2.75
C ILE A 16 -2.69 2.94 -3.93
N ALA A 17 -3.30 1.76 -3.84
CA ALA A 17 -3.27 0.76 -4.92
C ALA A 17 -3.84 1.30 -6.25
N LYS A 18 -4.84 2.17 -6.20
CA LYS A 18 -5.38 2.83 -7.42
C LYS A 18 -4.33 3.65 -8.16
N HIS A 19 -3.47 4.36 -7.45
CA HIS A 19 -2.38 5.11 -8.08
C HIS A 19 -1.40 4.17 -8.77
N PHE A 20 -1.01 3.09 -8.10
CA PHE A 20 -0.08 2.10 -8.65
C PHE A 20 -0.71 1.13 -9.67
N GLY A 21 -2.00 1.31 -9.99
CA GLY A 21 -2.65 0.73 -11.16
C GLY A 21 -2.53 1.59 -12.42
N LEU A 22 -2.04 2.84 -12.31
CA LEU A 22 -1.76 3.72 -13.44
C LEU A 22 -0.38 3.40 -14.05
N PRO A 23 -0.08 3.94 -15.25
CA PRO A 23 1.29 3.92 -15.76
C PRO A 23 2.27 4.49 -14.72
N PRO A 24 3.49 3.92 -14.59
CA PRO A 24 4.42 4.28 -13.50
C PRO A 24 4.72 5.77 -13.36
N GLU A 25 4.81 6.48 -14.48
CA GLU A 25 5.03 7.93 -14.54
C GLU A 25 3.88 8.76 -13.94
N GLN A 26 2.72 8.16 -13.74
CA GLN A 26 1.53 8.78 -13.13
C GLN A 26 1.25 8.26 -11.71
N ALA A 27 1.84 7.13 -11.32
CA ALA A 27 1.50 6.40 -10.10
C ALA A 27 1.90 7.10 -8.79
N TRP A 28 2.71 8.15 -8.85
CA TRP A 28 3.22 8.82 -7.65
C TRP A 28 2.45 10.08 -7.28
N PHE A 29 1.73 10.68 -8.23
CA PHE A 29 1.04 11.95 -8.01
C PHE A 29 -0.13 11.79 -7.03
N GLY A 30 0.04 12.31 -5.81
CA GLY A 30 -0.98 12.25 -4.76
C GLY A 30 -1.05 10.92 -4.00
N ALA A 31 -0.17 9.95 -4.31
CA ALA A 31 -0.11 8.69 -3.55
C ALA A 31 0.29 8.91 -2.09
N GLY A 32 1.18 9.88 -1.83
CA GLY A 32 1.60 10.28 -0.48
C GLY A 32 0.46 10.82 0.38
N ASP A 33 -0.50 11.54 -0.20
CA ASP A 33 -1.64 12.11 0.53
C ASP A 33 -2.50 11.03 1.20
N HIS A 34 -2.59 9.85 0.57
CA HIS A 34 -3.28 8.69 1.13
C HIS A 34 -2.48 7.99 2.23
N VAL A 35 -1.16 8.14 2.26
CA VAL A 35 -0.32 7.59 3.34
C VAL A 35 -0.60 8.30 4.66
N ASP A 36 -0.84 9.60 4.64
CA ASP A 36 -1.16 10.38 5.84
C ASP A 36 -2.46 9.91 6.50
N GLY A 37 -3.44 9.51 5.69
CA GLY A 37 -4.71 8.96 6.15
C GLY A 37 -4.71 7.46 6.46
N LEU A 38 -3.61 6.75 6.14
CA LEU A 38 -3.46 5.33 6.45
C LEU A 38 -3.33 5.16 7.96
N VAL A 39 -4.17 4.31 8.56
CA VAL A 39 -4.15 4.07 10.02
C VAL A 39 -3.97 2.59 10.27
N LEU A 40 -2.93 2.19 11.00
CA LEU A 40 -2.73 0.80 11.40
C LEU A 40 -3.70 0.43 12.54
N PRO A 41 -4.59 -0.57 12.38
CA PRO A 41 -5.41 -1.10 13.45
C PRO A 41 -4.58 -1.69 14.59
N GLU A 42 -4.98 -1.46 15.83
CA GLU A 42 -4.23 -1.92 17.00
C GLU A 42 -4.04 -3.44 17.04
N LYS A 43 -5.00 -4.21 16.51
CA LYS A 43 -4.89 -5.67 16.43
C LYS A 43 -3.71 -6.18 15.59
N PHE A 44 -3.13 -5.33 14.74
CA PHE A 44 -2.00 -5.69 13.87
C PHE A 44 -0.64 -5.25 14.42
N ARG A 45 -0.58 -4.66 15.62
CA ARG A 45 0.69 -4.33 16.28
C ARG A 45 1.53 -5.59 16.51
N GLY A 46 2.82 -5.51 16.20
CA GLY A 46 3.78 -6.60 16.32
C GLY A 46 3.60 -7.72 15.30
N THR A 47 2.76 -7.55 14.27
CA THR A 47 2.51 -8.54 13.22
C THR A 47 3.24 -8.17 11.92
N GLU A 48 3.32 -9.12 10.97
CA GLU A 48 3.84 -8.84 9.62
C GLU A 48 3.06 -7.70 8.93
N VAL A 49 1.78 -7.53 9.25
CA VAL A 49 0.95 -6.44 8.71
C VAL A 49 1.50 -5.08 9.12
N GLU A 50 2.01 -4.91 10.35
CA GLU A 50 2.64 -3.66 10.79
C GLU A 50 3.95 -3.38 10.03
N GLU A 51 4.78 -4.42 9.86
CA GLU A 51 6.05 -4.33 9.14
C GLU A 51 5.82 -3.92 7.67
N LEU A 52 4.90 -4.59 6.99
CA LEU A 52 4.54 -4.31 5.60
C LEU A 52 3.86 -2.94 5.45
N THR A 53 3.03 -2.53 6.41
CA THR A 53 2.46 -1.18 6.44
C THR A 53 3.57 -0.14 6.55
N THR A 54 4.55 -0.34 7.44
CA THR A 54 5.68 0.56 7.61
C THR A 54 6.56 0.63 6.35
N LEU A 55 6.80 -0.52 5.71
CA LEU A 55 7.54 -0.60 4.46
C LEU A 55 6.82 0.15 3.33
N LEU A 56 5.51 -0.04 3.20
CA LEU A 56 4.69 0.66 2.20
C LEU A 56 4.80 2.18 2.38
N ARG A 57 4.66 2.69 3.61
CA ARG A 57 4.81 4.13 3.90
C ARG A 57 6.16 4.67 3.42
N LYS A 58 7.25 3.98 3.77
CA LYS A 58 8.61 4.39 3.37
C LYS A 58 8.75 4.42 1.86
N LYS A 59 8.32 3.37 1.16
CA LYS A 59 8.41 3.29 -0.30
C LYS A 59 7.61 4.41 -0.98
N VAL A 60 6.39 4.68 -0.51
CA VAL A 60 5.53 5.73 -1.09
C VAL A 60 6.07 7.14 -0.81
N LEU A 61 6.54 7.42 0.41
CA LEU A 61 6.97 8.77 0.82
C LEU A 61 8.40 9.14 0.39
N TRP A 62 9.28 8.16 0.17
CA TRP A 62 10.68 8.43 -0.20
C TRP A 62 10.91 8.62 -1.70
N HIS A 63 9.90 8.40 -2.53
CA HIS A 63 10.04 8.60 -3.96
C HIS A 63 10.14 10.09 -4.31
N GLN A 64 11.16 10.44 -5.11
CA GLN A 64 11.35 11.77 -5.68
C GLN A 64 11.09 11.68 -7.19
N PRO A 65 10.19 12.49 -7.76
CA PRO A 65 9.86 12.43 -9.18
C PRO A 65 11.10 12.61 -10.08
N GLY A 66 11.28 11.74 -11.08
CA GLY A 66 12.25 11.94 -12.16
C GLY A 66 13.33 10.86 -12.34
N SER A 67 13.39 9.83 -11.49
CA SER A 67 14.31 8.69 -11.69
C SER A 67 13.73 7.39 -11.12
N MET A 68 13.67 6.35 -11.97
CA MET A 68 13.32 4.95 -11.62
C MET A 68 11.85 4.63 -11.26
N ASP A 69 10.90 5.46 -11.68
CA ASP A 69 9.47 5.31 -11.38
C ASP A 69 8.88 3.90 -11.62
N LYS A 70 9.35 3.17 -12.65
CA LYS A 70 8.80 1.85 -13.00
C LYS A 70 9.21 0.72 -12.07
N GLU A 71 10.49 0.65 -11.70
CA GLU A 71 10.95 -0.40 -10.78
C GLU A 71 10.44 -0.13 -9.38
N ASP A 72 10.49 1.14 -8.94
CA ASP A 72 9.96 1.56 -7.64
C ASP A 72 8.44 1.34 -7.55
N ALA A 73 7.68 1.66 -8.61
CA ALA A 73 6.24 1.42 -8.63
C ALA A 73 5.93 -0.06 -8.54
N ARG A 74 6.70 -0.91 -9.25
CA ARG A 74 6.55 -2.36 -9.19
C ARG A 74 6.81 -2.88 -7.76
N ASP A 75 7.82 -2.34 -7.10
CA ASP A 75 8.16 -2.66 -5.73
C ASP A 75 7.06 -2.28 -4.72
N VAL A 76 6.38 -1.15 -4.96
CA VAL A 76 5.19 -0.77 -4.20
C VAL A 76 4.05 -1.76 -4.43
N VAL A 77 3.79 -2.15 -5.68
CA VAL A 77 2.76 -3.16 -6.01
C VAL A 77 3.06 -4.49 -5.30
N PHE A 78 4.30 -4.97 -5.32
CA PHE A 78 4.67 -6.18 -4.58
C PHE A 78 4.45 -6.04 -3.07
N THR A 79 4.75 -4.87 -2.51
CA THR A 79 4.52 -4.59 -1.09
C THR A 79 3.02 -4.58 -0.76
N LEU A 80 2.19 -3.97 -1.61
CA LEU A 80 0.74 -3.97 -1.48
C LEU A 80 0.17 -5.39 -1.53
N ASN A 81 0.59 -6.20 -2.48
CA ASN A 81 0.17 -7.59 -2.63
C ASN A 81 0.48 -8.42 -1.38
N ARG A 82 1.71 -8.31 -0.87
CA ARG A 82 2.10 -8.98 0.38
C ARG A 82 1.28 -8.48 1.57
N LEU A 83 1.04 -7.17 1.65
CA LEU A 83 0.27 -6.57 2.74
C LEU A 83 -1.16 -7.11 2.77
N VAL A 84 -1.86 -7.16 1.64
CA VAL A 84 -3.24 -7.66 1.60
C VAL A 84 -3.32 -9.15 1.94
N VAL A 85 -2.38 -9.96 1.45
CA VAL A 85 -2.30 -11.40 1.81
C VAL A 85 -2.04 -11.58 3.31
N ALA A 86 -1.14 -10.80 3.91
CA ALA A 86 -0.90 -10.84 5.34
C ALA A 86 -2.15 -10.44 6.14
N ILE A 87 -2.90 -9.44 5.68
CA ILE A 87 -4.18 -9.05 6.27
C ILE A 87 -5.19 -10.19 6.19
N ASP A 88 -5.35 -10.84 5.04
CA ASP A 88 -6.30 -11.94 4.85
C ASP A 88 -5.99 -13.13 5.78
N ARG A 89 -4.71 -13.44 5.98
CA ARG A 89 -4.27 -14.48 6.92
C ARG A 89 -4.65 -14.15 8.36
N GLU A 90 -4.44 -12.91 8.79
CA GLU A 90 -4.89 -12.43 10.11
C GLU A 90 -6.42 -12.34 10.23
N LEU A 91 -7.15 -12.30 9.11
CA LEU A 91 -8.60 -12.42 9.06
C LEU A 91 -9.10 -13.87 9.03
N GLY A 92 -8.19 -14.86 9.03
CA GLY A 92 -8.49 -16.29 9.11
C GLY A 92 -8.47 -17.04 7.78
N ILE A 93 -7.97 -16.42 6.70
CA ILE A 93 -7.86 -17.05 5.38
C ILE A 93 -6.42 -17.55 5.19
N ALA A 94 -6.16 -18.79 5.59
CA ALA A 94 -4.81 -19.34 5.64
C ALA A 94 -4.12 -19.46 4.26
N ASP A 95 -4.89 -19.74 3.21
CA ASP A 95 -4.44 -19.98 1.84
C ASP A 95 -4.62 -18.75 0.91
N ALA A 96 -4.71 -17.55 1.49
CA ALA A 96 -4.77 -16.31 0.71
C ALA A 96 -3.55 -16.14 -0.21
N ASP A 97 -3.80 -15.77 -1.46
CA ASP A 97 -2.81 -15.53 -2.50
C ASP A 97 -3.31 -14.50 -3.52
N THR A 98 -2.39 -13.81 -4.19
CA THR A 98 -2.73 -12.82 -5.23
C THR A 98 -2.92 -13.42 -6.62
N GLY A 99 -2.64 -14.72 -6.78
CA GLY A 99 -2.62 -15.40 -8.06
C GLY A 99 -1.52 -14.89 -9.00
N GLU A 100 -1.55 -15.41 -10.23
CA GLU A 100 -0.68 -14.97 -11.32
C GLU A 100 -1.54 -14.37 -12.43
N TYR A 101 -1.25 -13.12 -12.81
CA TYR A 101 -1.80 -12.53 -14.02
C TYR A 101 -0.97 -13.01 -15.21
N LYS A 102 -1.64 -13.65 -16.18
CA LYS A 102 -1.06 -14.00 -17.49
C LYS A 102 -1.30 -12.90 -18.51
#